data_AF-A0A061B9P2-F1
#
_entry.id   AF-A0A061B9P2-F1
#
_cell.length_a   1.000
_cell.length_b   1.000
_cell.length_c   1.000
_cell.angle_alpha   90.00
_cell.angle_beta   90.00
_cell.angle_gamma   90.00
#
_symmetry.space_group_name_H-M   'P 1'
#
loop_
_entity.id
_entity.type
_entity.pdbx_description
1 polymer ?
#
loop_
_entity_poly.entity_id
_entity_poly.type
_entity_poly.pdbx_seq_one_letter_code
_entity_poly.pdbx_strand_id
1 'polypeptide(L)'
;MAMAMMDPLISPLLPTPRVDVYKMPSLLPWGLLFNVLLPHNDRFRLDEVIPQRPGLPTWTMRLELAYHQFDPAAWDILEEDDEADLAIGFQLLKDGRLPGKAERTEDIEPVERTQMACWSRIVQRWQRLYALHACRKQYFRQVKATHPDWTDQDVRANLPLGANFAPPPAASRSLWPLPIPHPDPGRRPHLIDLCASYFNSSRYRLRDEWTTEAESRGRLMDEVGRARRAKLDARVRLGRTEEAESAPGGAVEKETSDSRLAQGGAVSRGQKSAPMITSSFGRKEHVD
;
A
#
# COMPACT_ATOMS: atom_id res chain seq x y z
N MET A 1 -29.09 -2.55 -8.14
CA MET A 1 -28.46 -3.28 -7.01
C MET A 1 -27.11 -2.65 -6.77
N ALA A 2 -27.08 -1.62 -5.91
CA ALA A 2 -25.87 -0.83 -5.65
C ALA A 2 -24.99 -1.59 -4.65
N MET A 3 -23.76 -1.93 -5.05
CA MET A 3 -22.75 -2.40 -4.12
C MET A 3 -22.42 -1.24 -3.18
N ALA A 4 -22.80 -1.38 -1.90
CA ALA A 4 -22.27 -0.54 -0.86
C ALA A 4 -20.75 -0.70 -0.87
N MET A 5 -20.05 0.33 -1.35
CA MET A 5 -18.61 0.42 -1.15
C MET A 5 -18.40 0.42 0.36
N MET A 6 -17.66 -0.56 0.85
CA MET A 6 -17.11 -0.49 2.19
C MET A 6 -16.20 0.73 2.21
N ASP A 7 -16.71 1.85 2.72
CA ASP A 7 -15.83 2.91 3.18
C ASP A 7 -14.88 2.26 4.18
N PRO A 8 -13.57 2.29 3.95
CA PRO A 8 -12.63 1.86 4.97
C PRO A 8 -12.95 2.75 6.18
N LEU A 9 -13.23 2.14 7.33
CA LEU A 9 -13.37 2.82 8.60
C LEU A 9 -12.02 3.40 8.98
N ILE A 10 -11.61 4.45 8.28
CA ILE A 10 -10.53 5.33 8.63
C ILE A 10 -11.08 6.08 9.83
N SER A 11 -10.52 5.78 11.01
CA SER A 11 -10.77 6.59 12.20
C SER A 11 -10.72 8.07 11.79
N PRO A 12 -11.72 8.91 12.11
CA PRO A 12 -11.70 10.35 11.80
C PRO A 12 -10.54 11.09 12.49
N LEU A 13 -9.74 10.37 13.27
CA LEU A 13 -8.55 10.81 13.97
C LEU A 13 -7.25 10.54 13.19
N LEU A 14 -7.29 9.79 12.08
CA LEU A 14 -6.15 9.55 11.20
C LEU A 14 -6.05 10.65 10.13
N PRO A 15 -4.84 11.14 9.81
CA PRO A 15 -4.66 11.87 8.56
C PRO A 15 -4.97 10.94 7.39
N THR A 16 -5.58 11.52 6.37
CA THR A 16 -5.79 10.85 5.09
C THR A 16 -4.43 10.56 4.46
N PRO A 17 -4.06 9.29 4.23
CA PRO A 17 -2.79 8.97 3.60
C PRO A 17 -2.80 9.51 2.17
N ARG A 18 -1.65 10.03 1.70
CA ARG A 18 -1.53 10.50 0.30
C ARG A 18 -1.66 9.33 -0.66
N VAL A 19 -1.15 8.16 -0.26
CA VAL A 19 -1.18 6.94 -1.05
C VAL A 19 -1.96 5.82 -0.36
N ASP A 20 -2.90 5.24 -1.10
CA ASP A 20 -3.53 3.98 -0.71
C ASP A 20 -2.56 2.80 -0.93
N VAL A 21 -1.84 2.43 0.12
CA VAL A 21 -0.83 1.36 0.08
C VAL A 21 -1.40 0.01 -0.35
N TYR A 22 -2.70 -0.25 -0.19
CA TYR A 22 -3.30 -1.52 -0.59
C TYR A 22 -3.47 -1.66 -2.10
N LYS A 23 -3.50 -0.52 -2.82
CA LYS A 23 -3.56 -0.47 -4.28
C LYS A 23 -2.20 -0.43 -4.96
N MET A 24 -1.10 -0.20 -4.22
CA MET A 24 0.25 -0.23 -4.78
C MET A 24 0.64 -1.63 -5.28
N PRO A 25 1.39 -1.79 -6.37
CA PRO A 25 1.90 -3.10 -6.77
C PRO A 25 2.91 -3.66 -5.75
N SER A 26 2.89 -4.98 -5.51
CA SER A 26 3.95 -5.66 -4.75
C SER A 26 5.16 -5.92 -5.65
N LEU A 27 6.16 -5.03 -5.57
CA LEU A 27 7.34 -5.01 -6.44
C LEU A 27 8.57 -5.66 -5.81
N LEU A 28 8.55 -5.88 -4.50
CA LEU A 28 9.60 -6.57 -3.76
C LEU A 28 9.24 -8.05 -3.58
N PRO A 29 10.01 -8.98 -4.14
CA PRO A 29 9.89 -10.40 -3.78
C PRO A 29 10.30 -10.67 -2.34
N TRP A 30 9.82 -11.79 -1.81
CA TRP A 30 10.03 -12.17 -0.40
C TRP A 30 11.49 -12.41 -0.04
N GLY A 31 12.24 -13.13 -0.88
CA GLY A 31 13.66 -13.38 -0.63
C GLY A 31 14.46 -12.09 -0.56
N LEU A 32 14.27 -11.20 -1.53
CA LEU A 32 14.90 -9.88 -1.49
C LEU A 32 14.49 -9.10 -0.22
N LEU A 33 13.21 -9.05 0.09
CA LEU A 33 12.71 -8.30 1.24
C LEU A 33 13.30 -8.80 2.56
N PHE A 34 13.27 -10.12 2.81
CA PHE A 34 13.66 -10.69 4.11
C PHE A 34 15.13 -11.07 4.24
N ASN A 35 15.85 -11.29 3.14
CA ASN A 35 17.27 -11.65 3.21
C ASN A 35 18.19 -10.43 3.08
N VAL A 36 17.71 -9.36 2.43
CA VAL A 36 18.53 -8.18 2.09
C VAL A 36 18.01 -6.90 2.72
N LEU A 37 16.71 -6.60 2.60
CA LEU A 37 16.22 -5.26 2.92
C LEU A 37 15.85 -5.09 4.41
N LEU A 38 15.06 -6.00 4.97
CA LEU A 38 14.56 -5.90 6.35
C LEU A 38 15.56 -6.27 7.45
N PRO A 39 16.50 -7.23 7.29
CA PRO A 39 17.41 -7.62 8.39
C PRO A 39 18.32 -6.50 8.92
N HIS A 40 18.59 -5.50 8.09
CA HIS A 40 19.43 -4.36 8.46
C HIS A 40 18.60 -3.22 9.03
N ASN A 41 17.29 -3.38 9.17
CA ASN A 41 16.41 -2.32 9.62
C ASN A 41 16.14 -2.37 11.11
N ASP A 42 16.43 -1.28 11.81
CA ASP A 42 16.19 -1.19 13.25
C ASP A 42 14.72 -0.91 13.62
N ARG A 43 13.88 -0.47 12.65
CA ARG A 43 12.48 -0.05 12.87
C ARG A 43 11.52 -1.24 12.97
N PHE A 44 11.78 -2.32 12.23
CA PHE A 44 10.96 -3.54 12.26
C PHE A 44 11.63 -4.60 13.12
N ARG A 45 11.73 -4.31 14.41
CA ARG A 45 11.83 -5.36 15.44
C ARG A 45 10.46 -6.01 15.58
N LEU A 46 10.01 -6.67 14.51
CA LEU A 46 8.84 -7.54 14.52
C LEU A 46 9.27 -8.78 15.30
N ASP A 47 9.12 -8.73 16.62
CA ASP A 47 9.15 -9.84 17.58
C ASP A 47 9.75 -11.13 17.01
N GLU A 48 11.08 -11.23 17.00
CA GLU A 48 11.87 -12.45 16.69
C GLU A 48 11.74 -13.02 15.26
N VAL A 49 10.85 -12.51 14.40
CA VAL A 49 10.61 -13.06 13.05
C VAL A 49 11.73 -12.72 12.07
N ILE A 50 12.34 -11.54 12.22
CA ILE A 50 13.41 -11.05 11.35
C ILE A 50 14.68 -10.90 12.20
N PRO A 51 15.65 -11.84 12.08
CA PRO A 51 16.90 -11.72 12.80
C PRO A 51 17.67 -10.50 12.30
N GLN A 52 18.02 -9.61 13.23
CA GLN A 52 18.83 -8.44 12.94
C GLN A 52 20.21 -8.89 12.45
N ARG A 53 20.67 -8.32 11.33
CA ARG A 53 22.02 -8.56 10.81
C ARG A 53 22.89 -7.33 11.08
N PRO A 54 23.96 -7.46 11.88
CA PRO A 54 24.89 -6.36 12.09
C PRO A 54 25.64 -6.03 10.78
N GLY A 55 25.96 -4.74 10.60
CA GLY A 55 26.71 -4.25 9.45
C GLY A 55 25.86 -3.62 8.34
N LEU A 56 26.55 -3.31 7.24
CA LEU A 56 25.97 -2.64 6.08
C LEU A 56 24.96 -3.56 5.37
N PRO A 57 23.79 -3.03 4.93
CA PRO A 57 22.95 -3.75 3.99
C PRO A 57 23.74 -4.14 2.73
N THR A 58 23.42 -5.28 2.13
CA THR A 58 24.04 -5.73 0.88
C THR A 58 23.52 -4.94 -0.34
N TRP A 59 23.78 -3.63 -0.35
CA TRP A 59 23.44 -2.76 -1.47
C TRP A 59 24.41 -2.98 -2.64
N THR A 60 23.87 -3.24 -3.82
CA THR A 60 24.65 -3.56 -5.03
C THR A 60 24.30 -2.60 -6.16
N MET A 61 25.17 -2.51 -7.18
CA MET A 61 24.90 -1.73 -8.39
C MET A 61 23.59 -2.15 -9.06
N ARG A 62 23.26 -3.46 -9.05
CA ARG A 62 21.97 -3.96 -9.54
C ARG A 62 20.78 -3.32 -8.82
N LEU A 63 20.83 -3.24 -7.49
CA LEU A 63 19.76 -2.60 -6.70
C LEU A 63 19.71 -1.10 -6.92
N GLU A 64 20.87 -0.45 -7.07
CA GLU A 64 20.94 0.99 -7.38
C GLU A 64 20.31 1.32 -8.74
N LEU A 65 20.60 0.53 -9.78
CA LEU A 65 19.99 0.71 -11.10
C LEU A 65 18.48 0.47 -11.06
N ALA A 66 18.03 -0.55 -10.33
CA ALA A 66 16.61 -0.82 -10.17
C ALA A 66 15.89 0.30 -9.40
N TYR A 67 16.51 0.82 -8.33
CA TYR A 67 16.04 1.98 -7.59
C TYR A 67 15.87 3.20 -8.51
N HIS A 68 16.78 3.41 -9.45
CA HIS A 68 16.72 4.51 -10.40
C HIS A 68 15.68 4.38 -11.50
N GLN A 69 15.01 3.24 -11.66
CA GLN A 69 13.88 3.10 -12.60
C GLN A 69 12.66 3.92 -12.16
N PHE A 70 12.50 4.11 -10.85
CA PHE A 70 11.38 4.85 -10.26
C PHE A 70 11.61 6.35 -10.33
N ASP A 71 10.54 7.09 -10.60
CA ASP A 71 10.57 8.55 -10.53
C ASP A 71 10.86 9.01 -9.08
N PRO A 72 11.79 9.96 -8.85
CA PRO A 72 12.14 10.43 -7.51
C PRO A 72 10.95 10.90 -6.66
N ALA A 73 9.94 11.53 -7.28
CA ALA A 73 8.78 12.03 -6.56
C ALA A 73 7.99 10.91 -5.85
N ALA A 74 8.09 9.67 -6.34
CA ALA A 74 7.47 8.54 -5.67
C ALA A 74 8.11 8.26 -4.31
N TRP A 75 9.43 8.46 -4.19
CA TRP A 75 10.16 8.26 -2.94
C TRP A 75 9.79 9.32 -1.91
N ASP A 76 9.75 10.59 -2.34
CA ASP A 76 9.39 11.71 -1.47
C ASP A 76 7.98 11.52 -0.88
N ILE A 77 7.01 11.13 -1.71
CA ILE A 77 5.63 10.89 -1.26
C ILE A 77 5.55 9.73 -0.27
N LEU A 78 6.24 8.62 -0.55
CA LEU A 78 6.24 7.47 0.34
C LEU A 78 6.96 7.75 1.66
N GLU A 79 8.01 8.56 1.64
CA GLU A 79 8.73 9.00 2.83
C GLU A 79 7.85 9.87 3.72
N GLU A 80 7.17 10.87 3.14
CA GLU A 80 6.25 11.73 3.91
C GLU A 80 5.11 10.93 4.56
N ASP A 81 4.50 9.99 3.83
CA ASP A 81 3.46 9.12 4.38
C ASP A 81 4.02 8.20 5.50
N ASP A 82 5.28 7.77 5.40
CA ASP A 82 5.96 6.97 6.45
C ASP A 82 6.24 7.79 7.71
N GLU A 83 6.78 9.00 7.55
CA GLU A 83 7.04 9.91 8.66
C GLU A 83 5.76 10.34 9.36
N ALA A 84 4.67 10.59 8.61
CA ALA A 84 3.38 10.95 9.18
C ALA A 84 2.80 9.83 10.06
N ASP A 85 2.78 8.58 9.57
CA ASP A 85 2.30 7.43 10.35
C ASP A 85 3.21 7.17 11.57
N LEU A 86 4.54 7.35 11.43
CA LEU A 86 5.49 7.19 12.53
C LEU A 86 5.32 8.25 13.62
N ALA A 87 5.16 9.52 13.24
CA ALA A 87 4.95 10.61 14.18
C ALA A 87 3.71 10.38 15.05
N ILE A 88 2.63 9.87 14.43
CA ILE A 88 1.41 9.48 15.15
C ILE A 88 1.71 8.32 16.10
N GLY A 89 2.39 7.28 15.62
CA GLY A 89 2.76 6.13 16.45
C GLY A 89 3.58 6.53 17.68
N PHE A 90 4.59 7.39 17.51
CA PHE A 90 5.39 7.89 18.62
C PHE A 90 4.58 8.74 19.60
N GLN A 91 3.70 9.60 19.10
CA GLN A 91 2.87 10.43 19.98
C GLN A 91 1.90 9.58 20.80
N LEU A 92 1.27 8.58 20.17
CA LEU A 92 0.41 7.62 20.86
C LEU A 92 1.15 6.86 21.96
N LEU A 93 2.40 6.47 21.73
CA LEU A 93 3.23 5.79 22.73
C LEU A 93 3.64 6.71 23.88
N LYS A 94 3.92 7.99 23.59
CA LYS A 94 4.42 8.96 24.58
C LYS A 94 3.31 9.47 25.51
N ASP A 95 2.16 9.80 24.93
CA ASP A 95 1.10 10.52 25.64
C ASP A 95 -0.15 9.66 25.88
N GLY A 96 -0.20 8.45 25.30
CA GLY A 96 -1.42 7.63 25.26
C GLY A 96 -2.55 8.27 24.43
N ARG A 97 -2.24 9.30 23.63
CA ARG A 97 -3.21 10.22 23.03
C ARG A 97 -2.78 10.66 21.64
N LEU A 98 -3.75 10.99 20.79
CA LEU A 98 -3.50 11.59 19.49
C LEU A 98 -3.25 13.10 19.60
N PRO A 99 -2.51 13.70 18.65
CA PRO A 99 -2.31 15.15 18.62
C PRO A 99 -3.66 15.90 18.67
N GLY A 100 -3.94 16.54 19.81
CA GLY A 100 -5.05 17.46 20.01
C GLY A 100 -6.44 16.86 20.22
N LYS A 101 -6.62 15.58 20.57
CA LYS A 101 -7.97 14.97 20.56
C LYS A 101 -8.41 14.04 21.69
N ALA A 102 -7.55 13.55 22.59
CA ALA A 102 -7.98 12.57 23.61
C ALA A 102 -7.88 13.14 25.03
N GLU A 103 -8.98 13.11 25.78
CA GLU A 103 -9.07 13.53 27.18
C GLU A 103 -9.76 12.49 28.08
N ARG A 104 -10.49 11.51 27.53
CA ARG A 104 -11.35 10.58 28.27
C ARG A 104 -10.99 9.11 28.02
N THR A 105 -11.41 8.24 28.94
CA THR A 105 -11.20 6.78 28.88
C THR A 105 -11.90 6.14 27.67
N GLU A 106 -12.97 6.76 27.17
CA GLU A 106 -13.68 6.40 25.93
C GLU A 106 -12.80 6.52 24.67
N ASP A 107 -11.71 7.28 24.74
CA ASP A 107 -10.79 7.53 23.61
C ASP A 107 -9.76 6.39 23.40
N ILE A 108 -9.68 5.41 24.31
CA ILE A 108 -8.67 4.33 24.27
C ILE A 108 -8.86 3.39 23.06
N GLU A 109 -10.09 2.97 22.80
CA GLU A 109 -10.40 2.04 21.69
C GLU A 109 -10.17 2.70 20.30
N PRO A 110 -10.53 3.98 20.09
CA PRO A 110 -10.06 4.77 18.94
C PRO A 110 -8.54 4.90 18.82
N VAL A 111 -7.80 5.02 19.94
CA VAL A 111 -6.34 5.09 19.96
C VAL A 111 -5.71 3.77 19.50
N GLU A 112 -6.15 2.62 20.04
CA GLU A 112 -5.67 1.30 19.61
C GLU A 112 -5.92 1.06 18.11
N ARG A 113 -7.14 1.37 17.64
CA ARG A 113 -7.50 1.25 16.21
C ARG A 113 -6.60 2.14 15.34
N THR A 114 -6.30 3.34 15.80
CA THR A 114 -5.44 4.30 15.10
C THR A 114 -4.00 3.79 15.03
N GLN A 115 -3.44 3.32 16.15
CA GLN A 115 -2.09 2.73 16.20
C GLN A 115 -1.98 1.52 15.25
N MET A 116 -2.97 0.62 15.29
CA MET A 116 -3.01 -0.55 14.41
C MET A 116 -3.08 -0.15 12.93
N ALA A 117 -3.87 0.87 12.58
CA ALA A 117 -4.00 1.34 11.21
C ALA A 117 -2.68 1.95 10.69
N CYS A 118 -2.03 2.84 11.46
CA CYS A 118 -0.71 3.39 11.11
C CYS A 118 0.32 2.28 10.94
N TRP A 119 0.39 1.33 11.88
CA TRP A 119 1.32 0.21 11.78
C TRP A 119 1.07 -0.66 10.55
N SER A 120 -0.20 -0.93 10.23
CA SER A 120 -0.58 -1.67 9.02
C SER A 120 -0.12 -0.93 7.76
N ARG A 121 -0.34 0.38 7.67
CA ARG A 121 0.09 1.20 6.53
C ARG A 121 1.60 1.18 6.36
N ILE A 122 2.34 1.39 7.43
CA ILE A 122 3.81 1.30 7.48
C ILE A 122 4.26 -0.07 6.95
N VAL A 123 3.80 -1.17 7.53
CA VAL A 123 4.21 -2.52 7.10
C VAL A 123 3.90 -2.75 5.62
N GLN A 124 2.71 -2.38 5.14
CA GLN A 124 2.33 -2.57 3.74
C GLN A 124 3.18 -1.72 2.78
N ARG A 125 3.44 -0.45 3.13
CA ARG A 125 4.29 0.45 2.33
C ARG A 125 5.68 -0.14 2.15
N TRP A 126 6.27 -0.61 3.26
CA TRP A 126 7.57 -1.24 3.31
C TRP A 126 7.64 -2.52 2.50
N GLN A 127 6.69 -3.43 2.70
CA GLN A 127 6.62 -4.71 1.98
C GLN A 127 6.45 -4.54 0.48
N ARG A 128 5.74 -3.50 0.02
CA ARG A 128 5.44 -3.33 -1.40
C ARG A 128 6.59 -2.72 -2.20
N LEU A 129 7.23 -1.69 -1.66
CA LEU A 129 8.31 -0.98 -2.36
C LEU A 129 9.26 -0.21 -1.43
N TYR A 130 8.74 0.41 -0.37
CA TYR A 130 9.48 1.44 0.37
C TYR A 130 10.70 0.91 1.15
N ALA A 131 10.74 -0.39 1.48
CA ALA A 131 11.94 -0.99 2.09
C ALA A 131 13.19 -0.83 1.22
N LEU A 132 13.04 -0.75 -0.11
CA LEU A 132 14.15 -0.49 -1.04
C LEU A 132 14.78 0.89 -0.77
N HIS A 133 13.96 1.93 -0.66
CA HIS A 133 14.42 3.30 -0.45
C HIS A 133 15.05 3.48 0.93
N ALA A 134 14.39 2.96 1.98
CA ALA A 134 14.91 3.05 3.34
C ALA A 134 16.27 2.34 3.48
N CYS A 135 16.41 1.14 2.90
CA CYS A 135 17.67 0.40 2.89
C CYS A 135 18.78 1.17 2.16
N ARG A 136 18.48 1.75 0.99
CA ARG A 136 19.43 2.61 0.26
C ARG A 136 19.92 3.78 1.11
N LYS A 137 19.02 4.55 1.73
CA LYS A 137 19.38 5.69 2.58
C LYS A 137 20.28 5.26 3.73
N GLN A 138 19.96 4.14 4.37
CA GLN A 138 20.76 3.60 5.45
C GLN A 138 22.17 3.20 4.99
N TYR A 139 22.29 2.50 3.85
CA TYR A 139 23.58 2.12 3.28
C TYR A 139 24.43 3.36 2.98
N PHE A 140 23.89 4.34 2.25
CA PHE A 140 24.61 5.56 1.89
C PHE A 140 25.06 6.34 3.14
N ARG A 141 24.18 6.46 4.14
CA ARG A 141 24.53 7.11 5.42
C ARG A 141 25.69 6.41 6.12
N GLN A 142 25.67 5.08 6.20
CA GLN A 142 26.72 4.32 6.88
C GLN A 142 28.05 4.37 6.12
N VAL A 143 28.05 4.27 4.79
CA VAL A 143 29.28 4.40 3.98
C VAL A 143 29.87 5.82 4.10
N LYS A 144 29.03 6.86 4.08
CA LYS A 144 29.52 8.24 4.26
C LYS A 144 29.98 8.50 5.70
N ALA A 145 29.48 7.77 6.69
CA ALA A 145 30.01 7.84 8.05
C ALA A 145 31.43 7.25 8.15
N THR A 146 31.77 6.24 7.33
CA THR A 146 33.14 5.69 7.25
C THR A 146 34.03 6.44 6.26
N HIS A 147 33.44 7.16 5.31
CA HIS A 147 34.12 8.00 4.32
C HIS A 147 33.46 9.39 4.24
N PRO A 148 33.74 10.31 5.20
CA PRO A 148 33.06 11.61 5.29
C PRO A 148 33.20 12.50 4.05
N ASP A 149 34.31 12.37 3.32
CA ASP A 149 34.59 13.16 2.11
C ASP A 149 33.87 12.62 0.86
N TRP A 150 33.25 11.44 0.94
CA TRP A 150 32.58 10.84 -0.22
C TRP A 150 31.25 11.51 -0.50
N THR A 151 31.04 11.82 -1.78
CA THR A 151 29.74 12.20 -2.32
C THR A 151 28.88 10.97 -2.58
N ASP A 152 27.59 11.18 -2.84
CA ASP A 152 26.69 10.12 -3.30
C ASP A 152 27.16 9.48 -4.62
N GLN A 153 27.86 10.26 -5.46
CA GLN A 153 28.45 9.75 -6.70
C GLN A 153 29.63 8.80 -6.41
N ASP A 154 30.47 9.12 -5.42
CA ASP A 154 31.58 8.27 -5.00
C ASP A 154 31.07 6.95 -4.42
N VAL A 155 30.02 7.00 -3.59
CA VAL A 155 29.36 5.79 -3.08
C VAL A 155 28.87 4.91 -4.23
N ARG A 156 28.18 5.50 -5.23
CA ARG A 156 27.70 4.76 -6.42
C ARG A 156 28.82 4.14 -7.23
N ALA A 157 29.90 4.89 -7.46
CA ALA A 157 31.05 4.43 -8.25
C ALA A 157 31.74 3.22 -7.61
N ASN A 158 31.62 3.06 -6.29
CA ASN A 158 32.23 1.99 -5.52
C ASN A 158 31.26 0.84 -5.16
N LEU A 159 30.04 0.81 -5.71
CA LEU A 159 29.11 -0.28 -5.43
C LEU A 159 29.57 -1.60 -6.06
N PRO A 160 29.45 -2.73 -5.33
CA PRO A 160 29.71 -4.04 -5.92
C PRO A 160 28.71 -4.33 -7.04
N LEU A 161 29.19 -4.84 -8.18
CA LEU A 161 28.35 -5.15 -9.35
C LEU A 161 27.24 -6.16 -9.05
N GLY A 162 27.49 -7.08 -8.12
CA GLY A 162 26.62 -8.21 -7.81
C GLY A 162 26.76 -9.35 -8.84
N ALA A 163 26.36 -10.57 -8.44
CA ALA A 163 26.43 -11.73 -9.33
C ALA A 163 25.33 -11.66 -10.42
N ASN A 164 25.64 -12.17 -11.63
CA ASN A 164 24.68 -12.35 -12.72
C ASN A 164 23.92 -11.05 -13.06
N PHE A 165 24.65 -9.99 -13.38
CA PHE A 165 24.10 -8.69 -13.72
C PHE A 165 23.23 -8.76 -14.98
N ALA A 166 21.97 -8.34 -14.85
CA ALA A 166 21.07 -8.11 -15.98
C ALA A 166 20.61 -6.65 -15.92
N PRO A 167 20.50 -5.96 -17.07
CA PRO A 167 20.03 -4.59 -17.10
C PRO A 167 18.59 -4.49 -16.58
N PRO A 168 18.23 -3.37 -15.92
CA PRO A 168 16.88 -3.15 -15.44
C PRO A 168 15.84 -3.16 -16.58
N PRO A 169 14.62 -3.66 -16.33
CA PRO A 169 13.57 -3.81 -17.36
C PRO A 169 12.94 -2.49 -17.85
N ALA A 170 13.35 -1.34 -17.31
CA ALA A 170 12.82 -0.03 -17.64
C ALA A 170 13.94 1.01 -17.61
N ALA A 171 13.73 2.10 -18.34
CA ALA A 171 14.62 3.25 -18.30
C ALA A 171 14.62 3.90 -16.90
N SER A 172 15.66 4.69 -16.63
CA SER A 172 15.71 5.47 -15.40
C SER A 172 14.57 6.49 -15.35
N ARG A 173 13.96 6.64 -14.17
CA ARG A 173 12.87 7.59 -13.89
C ARG A 173 11.67 7.44 -14.83
N SER A 174 11.36 6.22 -15.25
CA SER A 174 10.24 5.93 -16.14
C SER A 174 9.09 5.20 -15.44
N LEU A 175 9.27 4.73 -14.19
CA LEU A 175 8.25 3.98 -13.47
C LEU A 175 7.51 4.88 -12.46
N TRP A 176 6.18 4.78 -12.46
CA TRP A 176 5.33 5.42 -11.46
C TRP A 176 4.57 4.34 -10.65
N PRO A 177 4.95 4.12 -9.38
CA PRO A 177 4.42 3.02 -8.57
C PRO A 177 3.20 3.39 -7.71
N LEU A 178 2.71 4.64 -7.80
CA LEU A 178 1.70 5.15 -6.87
C LEU A 178 0.30 5.20 -7.51
N PRO A 179 -0.76 4.78 -6.78
CA PRO A 179 -2.15 4.79 -7.25
C PRO A 179 -2.78 6.20 -7.19
N ILE A 180 -1.98 7.22 -7.47
CA ILE A 180 -2.37 8.62 -7.57
C ILE A 180 -1.66 9.22 -8.80
N PRO A 181 -2.20 10.25 -9.46
CA PRO A 181 -1.50 10.90 -10.56
C PRO A 181 -0.17 11.52 -10.11
N HIS A 182 0.84 11.50 -10.99
CA HIS A 182 2.10 12.21 -10.75
C HIS A 182 1.83 13.71 -10.48
N PRO A 183 2.49 14.34 -9.49
CA PRO A 183 2.24 15.75 -9.14
C PRO A 183 2.50 16.71 -10.31
N ASP A 184 3.58 16.50 -11.07
CA ASP A 184 3.85 17.22 -12.32
C ASP A 184 3.08 16.58 -13.51
N PRO A 185 2.12 17.28 -14.13
CA PRO A 185 1.40 16.79 -15.31
C PRO A 185 2.30 16.56 -16.53
N GLY A 186 3.38 17.34 -16.70
CA GLY A 186 4.30 17.22 -17.83
C GLY A 186 5.13 15.95 -17.80
N ARG A 187 5.32 15.34 -16.63
CA ARG A 187 6.00 14.04 -16.48
C ARG A 187 5.09 12.86 -16.85
N ARG A 188 3.78 12.97 -16.62
CA ARG A 188 2.82 11.86 -16.78
C ARG A 188 2.91 11.11 -18.12
N PRO A 189 3.02 11.78 -19.29
CA PRO A 189 3.10 11.08 -20.58
C PRO A 189 4.34 10.21 -20.75
N HIS A 190 5.39 10.43 -19.94
CA HIS A 190 6.66 9.71 -20.00
C HIS A 190 6.80 8.61 -18.95
N LEU A 191 5.75 8.41 -18.14
CA LEU A 191 5.75 7.46 -17.04
C LEU A 191 4.92 6.22 -17.37
N ILE A 192 5.43 5.08 -16.92
CA ILE A 192 4.74 3.80 -16.92
C ILE A 192 3.98 3.70 -15.60
N ASP A 193 2.65 3.82 -15.67
CA ASP A 193 1.77 3.65 -14.52
C ASP A 193 1.67 2.17 -14.15
N LEU A 194 2.25 1.81 -12.99
CA LEU A 194 2.25 0.45 -12.48
C LEU A 194 0.95 0.07 -11.75
N CYS A 195 0.09 1.04 -11.47
CA CYS A 195 -1.18 0.87 -10.76
C CYS A 195 -2.39 0.82 -11.70
N ALA A 196 -2.19 1.01 -13.01
CA ALA A 196 -3.26 0.89 -14.00
C ALA A 196 -3.93 -0.50 -13.94
N SER A 197 -5.26 -0.53 -13.96
CA SER A 197 -6.07 -1.74 -13.67
C SER A 197 -5.81 -2.93 -14.59
N TYR A 198 -5.37 -2.68 -15.83
CA TYR A 198 -5.04 -3.69 -16.83
C TYR A 198 -3.54 -3.96 -16.95
N PHE A 199 -2.71 -3.33 -16.12
CA PHE A 199 -1.27 -3.38 -16.23
C PHE A 199 -0.66 -4.51 -15.41
N ASN A 200 0.11 -5.38 -16.07
CA ASN A 200 0.84 -6.42 -15.38
C ASN A 200 2.18 -5.90 -14.84
N SER A 201 2.18 -5.45 -13.58
CA SER A 201 3.36 -4.95 -12.87
C SER A 201 4.40 -6.02 -12.54
N SER A 202 4.09 -7.32 -12.71
CA SER A 202 5.02 -8.41 -12.37
C SER A 202 6.34 -8.36 -13.13
N ARG A 203 6.36 -7.79 -14.34
CA ARG A 203 7.59 -7.62 -15.14
C ARG A 203 8.60 -6.63 -14.55
N TYR A 204 8.18 -5.80 -13.59
CA TYR A 204 9.03 -4.86 -12.85
C TYR A 204 9.28 -5.30 -11.41
N ARG A 205 8.83 -6.50 -11.03
CA ARG A 205 9.28 -7.07 -9.77
C ARG A 205 10.79 -7.17 -9.79
N LEU A 206 11.40 -6.77 -8.69
CA LEU A 206 12.84 -6.92 -8.52
C LEU A 206 13.20 -8.40 -8.56
N ARG A 207 14.45 -8.71 -8.87
CA ARG A 207 14.92 -10.10 -8.86
C ARG A 207 14.98 -10.61 -7.43
N ASP A 208 14.39 -11.79 -7.24
CA ASP A 208 14.33 -12.44 -5.95
C ASP A 208 15.69 -13.03 -5.53
N GLU A 209 15.87 -13.16 -4.22
CA GLU A 209 16.97 -13.87 -3.55
C GLU A 209 16.38 -15.02 -2.76
N TRP A 210 15.74 -15.93 -3.49
CA TRP A 210 14.86 -16.94 -2.94
C TRP A 210 15.61 -17.94 -2.06
N THR A 211 15.02 -18.25 -0.91
CA THR A 211 15.46 -19.27 0.05
C THR A 211 14.24 -19.87 0.75
N THR A 212 14.31 -21.12 1.18
CA THR A 212 13.22 -21.80 1.94
C THR A 212 12.82 -21.05 3.22
N GLU A 213 13.79 -20.36 3.84
CA GLU A 213 13.60 -19.55 5.04
C GLU A 213 12.78 -18.28 4.74
N ALA A 214 13.08 -17.59 3.64
CA ALA A 214 12.33 -16.41 3.21
C ALA A 214 10.87 -16.75 2.85
N GLU A 215 10.62 -17.94 2.28
CA GLU A 215 9.26 -18.40 1.98
C GLU A 215 8.45 -18.64 3.25
N SER A 216 9.05 -19.31 4.24
CA SER A 216 8.40 -19.57 5.54
C SER A 216 8.11 -18.27 6.29
N ARG A 217 9.03 -17.28 6.25
CA ARG A 217 8.79 -15.94 6.78
C ARG A 217 7.68 -15.18 6.06
N GLY A 218 7.64 -15.27 4.72
CA GLY A 218 6.57 -14.69 3.92
C GLY A 218 5.20 -15.23 4.30
N ARG A 219 5.07 -16.56 4.42
CA ARG A 219 3.84 -17.21 4.88
C ARG A 219 3.42 -16.73 6.27
N LEU A 220 4.36 -16.67 7.22
CA LEU A 220 4.09 -16.24 8.58
C LEU A 220 3.62 -14.77 8.62
N MET A 221 4.28 -13.87 7.91
CA MET A 221 3.90 -12.46 7.87
C MET A 221 2.56 -12.23 7.18
N ASP A 222 2.27 -12.99 6.12
CA ASP A 222 0.96 -12.96 5.48
C ASP A 222 -0.13 -13.49 6.42
N GLU A 223 0.16 -14.52 7.20
CA GLU A 223 -0.75 -15.08 8.21
C GLU A 223 -0.98 -14.08 9.36
N VAL A 224 0.08 -13.50 9.92
CA VAL A 224 0.00 -12.44 10.92
C VAL A 224 -0.78 -11.24 10.38
N GLY A 225 -0.51 -10.83 9.14
CA GLY A 225 -1.22 -9.75 8.47
C GLY A 225 -2.70 -10.06 8.26
N ARG A 226 -3.06 -11.28 7.83
CA ARG A 226 -4.44 -11.75 7.71
C ARG A 226 -5.14 -11.83 9.07
N ALA A 227 -4.50 -12.39 10.08
CA ALA A 227 -5.04 -12.52 11.43
C ALA A 227 -5.29 -11.14 12.07
N ARG A 228 -4.35 -10.20 11.91
CA ARG A 228 -4.52 -8.82 12.39
C ARG A 228 -5.66 -8.09 11.67
N ARG A 229 -5.80 -8.25 10.34
CA ARG A 229 -6.94 -7.70 9.59
C ARG A 229 -8.27 -8.32 10.01
N ALA A 230 -8.33 -9.65 10.12
CA ALA A 230 -9.54 -10.35 10.56
C ALA A 230 -9.96 -9.93 11.98
N LYS A 231 -8.99 -9.72 12.89
CA LYS A 231 -9.24 -9.21 14.24
C LYS A 231 -9.80 -7.78 14.22
N LEU A 232 -9.30 -6.93 13.32
CA LEU A 232 -9.80 -5.58 13.14
C LEU A 232 -11.24 -5.60 12.58
N ASP A 233 -11.48 -6.39 11.53
CA ASP A 233 -12.81 -6.53 10.92
C ASP A 233 -13.83 -7.11 11.91
N ALA A 234 -13.43 -8.05 12.76
CA ALA A 234 -14.28 -8.63 13.80
C ALA A 234 -14.61 -7.60 14.89
N ARG A 235 -13.63 -6.84 15.39
CA ARG A 235 -13.87 -5.76 16.37
C ARG A 235 -14.79 -4.67 15.81
N VAL A 236 -14.59 -4.28 14.55
CA VAL A 236 -15.46 -3.34 13.83
C VAL A 236 -16.90 -3.83 13.75
N ARG A 237 -17.11 -5.12 13.44
CA ARG A 237 -18.46 -5.69 13.38
C ARG A 237 -19.11 -5.75 14.76
N LEU A 238 -18.34 -6.07 15.80
CA LEU A 238 -18.82 -6.14 17.18
C LEU A 238 -19.25 -4.77 17.72
N GLY A 239 -18.46 -3.72 17.48
CA GLY A 239 -18.83 -2.35 17.87
C GLY A 239 -20.11 -1.85 17.19
N ARG A 240 -20.37 -2.28 15.95
CA ARG A 240 -21.63 -1.98 15.24
C ARG A 240 -22.85 -2.71 15.81
N THR A 241 -22.68 -3.93 16.35
CA THR A 241 -23.79 -4.66 16.99
C THR A 241 -24.12 -4.09 18.36
N GLU A 242 -23.12 -3.64 19.13
CA GLU A 242 -23.34 -3.00 20.43
C GLU A 242 -23.99 -1.61 20.31
N GLU A 243 -23.61 -0.80 19.31
CA GLU A 243 -24.30 0.47 19.00
C GLU A 243 -25.74 0.26 18.50
N ALA A 244 -26.02 -0.83 17.80
CA ALA A 244 -27.37 -1.18 17.35
C ALA A 244 -28.27 -1.71 18.48
N GLU A 245 -27.70 -2.39 19.48
CA GLU A 245 -28.41 -2.90 20.65
C GLU A 245 -28.57 -1.85 21.77
N SER A 246 -27.73 -0.81 21.79
CA SER A 246 -27.78 0.26 22.79
C SER A 246 -28.59 1.50 22.36
N ALA A 247 -29.23 1.48 21.19
CA ALA A 247 -30.21 2.48 20.80
C ALA A 247 -31.49 2.31 21.66
N PRO A 248 -31.99 3.36 22.34
CA PRO A 248 -33.10 3.22 23.27
C PRO A 248 -34.38 2.84 22.50
N GLY A 249 -35.01 1.76 22.95
CA GLY A 249 -36.35 1.36 22.52
C GLY A 249 -37.36 2.48 22.78
N GLY A 250 -37.85 3.08 21.69
CA GLY A 250 -39.08 3.85 21.67
C GLY A 250 -40.23 2.94 21.24
N ALA A 251 -41.09 2.58 22.19
CA ALA A 251 -42.29 1.81 21.94
C ALA A 251 -43.34 2.63 21.18
N VAL A 252 -43.93 1.98 20.16
CA VAL A 252 -45.35 1.98 19.76
C VAL A 252 -46.10 3.31 19.72
N GLU A 253 -46.46 3.73 18.51
CA GLU A 253 -47.82 4.23 18.26
C GLU A 253 -48.52 3.37 17.20
N LYS A 254 -49.62 2.77 17.66
CA LYS A 254 -50.69 2.20 16.84
C LYS A 254 -51.38 3.35 16.13
N GLU A 255 -51.58 3.23 14.82
CA GLU A 255 -52.81 3.70 14.22
C GLU A 255 -53.31 2.68 13.19
N THR A 256 -54.54 2.25 13.44
CA THR A 256 -55.31 1.23 12.75
C THR A 256 -56.21 1.86 11.69
N SER A 257 -56.43 1.08 10.62
CA SER A 257 -57.57 1.14 9.69
C SER A 257 -57.47 2.24 8.61
N ASP A 258 -57.86 2.06 7.35
CA ASP A 258 -58.70 1.05 6.71
C ASP A 258 -58.54 1.12 5.17
N SER A 259 -59.19 0.19 4.47
CA SER A 259 -59.56 0.14 3.04
C SER A 259 -58.79 -0.79 2.07
N ARG A 260 -59.15 -2.08 2.17
CA ARG A 260 -59.82 -2.92 1.13
C ARG A 260 -59.37 -2.89 -0.35
N LEU A 261 -58.88 -4.07 -0.77
CA LEU A 261 -59.40 -4.98 -1.83
C LEU A 261 -59.50 -4.52 -3.31
N ALA A 262 -58.66 -5.19 -4.11
CA ALA A 262 -59.02 -6.15 -5.16
C ALA A 262 -58.93 -5.76 -6.65
N GLN A 263 -58.51 -6.79 -7.41
CA GLN A 263 -58.58 -7.01 -8.87
C GLN A 263 -57.51 -6.23 -9.68
N GLY A 264 -56.71 -6.83 -10.55
CA GLY A 264 -56.95 -7.98 -11.44
C GLY A 264 -56.87 -7.45 -12.87
N GLY A 265 -55.89 -7.87 -13.67
CA GLY A 265 -55.81 -7.45 -15.07
C GLY A 265 -54.45 -7.63 -15.72
N ALA A 266 -54.34 -8.70 -16.52
CA ALA A 266 -53.25 -8.95 -17.45
C ALA A 266 -53.31 -8.04 -18.70
N VAL A 267 -52.29 -8.19 -19.57
CA VAL A 267 -52.11 -7.77 -21.00
C VAL A 267 -50.85 -6.88 -21.12
N SER A 268 -49.68 -7.33 -21.59
CA SER A 268 -49.25 -7.98 -22.85
C SER A 268 -48.97 -6.99 -24.01
N ARG A 269 -47.88 -7.29 -24.76
CA ARG A 269 -47.25 -6.63 -25.94
C ARG A 269 -46.32 -5.44 -25.67
N GLY A 270 -45.13 -5.35 -26.25
CA GLY A 270 -44.42 -6.22 -27.20
C GLY A 270 -43.34 -5.44 -27.96
N GLN A 271 -42.37 -6.17 -28.53
CA GLN A 271 -41.50 -5.80 -29.66
C GLN A 271 -40.42 -4.71 -29.37
N LYS A 272 -39.20 -4.71 -29.95
CA LYS A 272 -38.50 -5.53 -30.95
C LYS A 272 -37.03 -5.02 -30.99
N SER A 273 -36.10 -5.95 -31.25
CA SER A 273 -34.91 -5.78 -32.12
C SER A 273 -33.70 -4.93 -31.68
N ALA A 274 -32.58 -5.63 -31.45
CA ALA A 274 -31.24 -5.30 -32.00
C ALA A 274 -31.18 -5.77 -33.49
N PRO A 275 -30.20 -5.43 -34.37
CA PRO A 275 -28.73 -5.52 -34.15
C PRO A 275 -27.83 -4.56 -35.00
N MET A 276 -26.53 -4.93 -35.11
CA MET A 276 -25.43 -4.48 -36.00
C MET A 276 -24.61 -3.27 -35.53
N ILE A 277 -23.31 -3.37 -35.19
CA ILE A 277 -22.12 -3.88 -35.91
C ILE A 277 -21.97 -3.27 -37.31
N THR A 278 -21.06 -2.30 -37.44
CA THR A 278 -20.16 -2.20 -38.60
C THR A 278 -18.80 -1.68 -38.17
N SER A 279 -17.77 -2.48 -38.46
CA SER A 279 -16.38 -2.07 -38.54
C SER A 279 -16.15 -1.31 -39.84
N SER A 280 -15.21 -0.36 -39.86
CA SER A 280 -14.48 -0.02 -41.09
C SER A 280 -13.01 0.17 -40.79
N PHE A 281 -12.24 -0.76 -41.34
CA PHE A 281 -10.81 -0.70 -41.58
C PHE A 281 -10.50 0.41 -42.60
N GLY A 282 -9.44 1.17 -42.35
CA GLY A 282 -8.78 2.02 -43.34
C GLY A 282 -7.28 1.86 -43.24
N ARG A 283 -6.72 0.99 -44.09
CA ARG A 283 -5.30 0.70 -44.28
C ARG A 283 -4.99 0.94 -45.76
N LYS A 284 -3.83 1.56 -46.05
CA LYS A 284 -3.07 1.74 -47.32
C LYS A 284 -2.71 3.23 -47.48
N GLU A 285 -1.54 3.67 -47.93
CA GLU A 285 -0.29 3.17 -48.54
C GLU A 285 0.71 4.35 -48.37
N HIS A 286 1.94 4.22 -47.84
CA HIS A 286 3.23 3.85 -48.44
C HIS A 286 3.61 4.44 -49.82
N VAL A 287 4.85 4.98 -49.88
CA VAL A 287 5.73 5.29 -51.04
C VAL A 287 5.49 6.69 -51.64
N ASP A 288 6.43 7.63 -51.76
CA ASP A 288 7.91 7.69 -51.74
C ASP A 288 8.46 8.67 -50.68
#